data_AF-A0A955D3T7-F1
#
_entry.id   AF-A0A955D3T7-F1
#
_cell.length_a   1.000
_cell.length_b   1.000
_cell.length_c   1.000
_cell.angle_alpha   90.00
_cell.angle_beta   90.00
_cell.angle_gamma   90.00
#
_symmetry.space_group_name_H-M   'P 1'
#
loop_
_entity.id
_entity.type
_entity.pdbx_description
1 polymer ?
#
loop_
_entity_poly.entity_id
_entity_poly.type
_entity_poly.pdbx_seq_one_letter_code
_entity_poly.pdbx_strand_id
1 'polypeptide(L)'
;MRSRSISIVFVAAAVVLAGTAAAQVFGPRELSEESKACAVCHKEHSPALYQQWGESKHYRANVGCFECHAANAGEPDAYEHYGQLIANLVTPKDCSRCHSKAAEEFANSRHSKAGRILGSLDNTLAEVVEGNHGMKTAGTPDGVSAAAVSGCWQCHGTEVKVLPGGKLDPATWPNSGIGRLNPD
;
A
#
# COMPACT_ATOMS: atom_id res chain seq x y z
N MET A 1 6.83 59.61 54.69
CA MET A 1 7.51 59.38 53.40
C MET A 1 8.56 58.29 53.58
N ARG A 2 8.27 57.04 53.22
CA ARG A 2 9.26 55.95 53.17
C ARG A 2 9.22 55.37 51.77
N SER A 3 10.31 55.57 51.05
CA SER A 3 10.57 55.13 49.69
C SER A 3 10.49 53.60 49.61
N ARG A 4 9.69 53.08 48.67
CA ARG A 4 9.71 51.66 48.27
C ARG A 4 10.34 51.59 46.88
N SER A 5 11.59 51.15 46.83
CA SER A 5 12.29 50.82 45.59
C SER A 5 11.63 49.61 44.94
N ILE A 6 11.03 49.80 43.78
CA ILE A 6 10.45 48.72 42.95
C ILE A 6 11.60 48.09 42.16
N SER A 7 11.93 46.83 42.48
CA SER A 7 12.86 46.03 41.68
C SER A 7 12.12 45.54 40.42
N ILE A 8 12.58 45.98 39.26
CA ILE A 8 12.08 45.50 37.95
C ILE A 8 12.81 44.20 37.63
N VAL A 9 12.10 43.07 37.77
CA VAL A 9 12.55 41.77 37.26
C VAL A 9 12.25 41.73 35.76
N PHE A 10 13.30 41.76 34.94
CA PHE A 10 13.20 41.48 33.51
C PHE A 10 12.95 39.98 33.29
N VAL A 11 11.70 39.60 33.03
CA VAL A 11 11.37 38.26 32.52
C VAL A 11 11.62 38.27 31.02
N ALA A 12 12.71 37.63 30.58
CA ALA A 12 12.97 37.38 29.17
C ALA A 12 11.92 36.40 28.63
N ALA A 13 11.01 36.89 27.80
CA ALA A 13 10.07 36.06 27.07
C ALA A 13 10.83 35.25 26.01
N ALA A 14 11.03 33.97 26.26
CA ALA A 14 11.46 33.01 25.25
C ALA A 14 10.35 32.89 24.20
N VAL A 15 10.54 33.55 23.06
CA VAL A 15 9.69 33.37 21.89
C VAL A 15 9.87 31.94 21.40
N VAL A 16 8.94 31.07 21.79
CA VAL A 16 8.75 29.77 21.15
C VAL A 16 8.37 30.07 19.71
N LEU A 17 9.33 29.96 18.80
CA LEU A 17 9.07 29.79 17.38
C LEU A 17 8.33 28.46 17.23
N ALA A 18 7.02 28.49 17.43
CA ALA A 18 6.12 27.50 16.89
C ALA A 18 6.21 27.65 15.38
N GLY A 19 7.21 26.98 14.78
CA GLY A 19 7.24 26.75 13.36
C GLY A 19 5.91 26.15 13.00
N THR A 20 5.07 26.93 12.30
CA THR A 20 3.91 26.40 11.62
C THR A 20 4.43 25.28 10.74
N ALA A 21 4.24 24.04 11.18
CA ALA A 21 4.29 22.90 10.30
C ALA A 21 3.17 23.18 9.29
N ALA A 22 3.53 23.87 8.20
CA ALA A 22 2.75 23.85 6.99
C ALA A 22 2.67 22.37 6.65
N ALA A 23 1.57 21.74 7.06
CA ALA A 23 1.23 20.42 6.62
C ALA A 23 1.35 20.49 5.10
N GLN A 24 2.35 19.81 4.55
CA GLN A 24 2.53 19.74 3.12
C GLN A 24 1.21 19.17 2.58
N VAL A 25 0.39 20.02 1.96
CA VAL A 25 -0.74 19.57 1.16
C VAL A 25 -0.10 18.98 -0.09
N PHE A 26 0.39 17.75 0.03
CA PHE A 26 1.07 17.03 -1.02
C PHE A 26 0.01 16.25 -1.78
N GLY A 27 -0.38 16.77 -2.94
CA GLY A 27 -1.38 16.17 -3.81
C GLY A 27 -1.55 17.00 -5.08
N PRO A 28 -2.05 16.41 -6.17
CA PRO A 28 -2.42 17.15 -7.37
C PRO A 28 -3.40 18.28 -7.06
N ARG A 29 -3.32 19.39 -7.81
CA ARG A 29 -4.28 20.50 -7.65
C ARG A 29 -5.69 20.15 -8.09
N GLU A 30 -5.79 19.21 -9.03
CA GLU A 30 -7.02 18.68 -9.59
C GLU A 30 -6.80 17.22 -9.98
N LEU A 31 -7.90 16.49 -10.20
CA LEU A 31 -7.85 15.12 -10.70
C LEU A 31 -7.27 15.10 -12.12
N SER A 32 -6.39 14.15 -12.42
CA SER A 32 -5.87 13.97 -13.79
C SER A 32 -6.97 13.58 -14.78
N GLU A 33 -6.72 13.81 -16.07
CA GLU A 33 -7.66 13.42 -17.13
C GLU A 33 -7.84 11.91 -17.19
N GLU A 34 -6.77 11.16 -16.94
CA GLU A 34 -6.76 9.70 -16.84
C GLU A 34 -7.66 9.25 -15.69
N SER A 35 -7.48 9.79 -14.48
CA SER A 35 -8.33 9.45 -13.35
C SER A 35 -9.80 9.88 -13.54
N LYS A 36 -10.06 11.01 -14.22
CA LYS A 36 -11.43 11.40 -14.62
C LYS A 36 -12.04 10.34 -15.55
N ALA A 37 -11.31 9.86 -16.55
CA ALA A 37 -11.76 8.81 -17.46
C ALA A 37 -12.00 7.48 -16.74
N CYS A 38 -11.10 7.06 -15.84
CA CYS A 38 -11.28 5.87 -15.00
C CYS A 38 -12.56 5.97 -14.17
N ALA A 39 -12.78 7.12 -13.52
CA ALA A 39 -13.91 7.35 -12.63
C ALA A 39 -15.26 7.25 -13.35
N VAL A 40 -15.36 7.72 -14.60
CA VAL A 40 -16.61 7.64 -15.40
C VAL A 40 -17.06 6.19 -15.58
N CYS A 41 -16.17 5.32 -16.03
CA CYS A 41 -16.48 3.91 -16.29
C CYS A 41 -16.64 3.10 -14.98
N HIS A 42 -15.72 3.28 -14.02
CA HIS A 42 -15.74 2.50 -12.78
C HIS A 42 -16.87 2.89 -11.82
N LYS A 43 -17.45 4.09 -11.95
CA LYS A 43 -18.68 4.44 -11.23
C LYS A 43 -19.83 3.50 -11.57
N GLU A 44 -19.92 3.03 -12.81
CA GLU A 44 -20.98 2.15 -13.29
C GLU A 44 -20.63 0.67 -13.07
N HIS A 45 -19.42 0.27 -13.45
CA HIS A 45 -19.01 -1.14 -13.45
C HIS A 45 -18.39 -1.61 -12.12
N SER A 46 -17.99 -0.69 -11.25
CA SER A 46 -17.37 -1.00 -9.96
C SER A 46 -17.81 -0.02 -8.87
N PRO A 47 -19.13 0.12 -8.62
CA PRO A 47 -19.66 1.18 -7.77
C PRO A 47 -19.10 1.12 -6.35
N ALA A 48 -18.83 -0.07 -5.80
CA ALA A 48 -18.24 -0.21 -4.48
C ALA A 48 -16.83 0.42 -4.39
N LEU A 49 -15.98 0.19 -5.40
CA LEU A 49 -14.63 0.77 -5.45
C LEU A 49 -14.70 2.29 -5.62
N TYR A 50 -15.57 2.76 -6.51
CA TYR A 50 -15.79 4.19 -6.72
C TYR A 50 -16.22 4.89 -5.42
N GLN A 51 -17.15 4.30 -4.66
CA GLN A 51 -17.61 4.88 -3.40
C GLN A 51 -16.54 4.86 -2.31
N GLN A 52 -15.82 3.73 -2.14
CA GLN A 52 -14.72 3.64 -1.17
C GLN A 52 -13.64 4.69 -1.45
N TRP A 53 -13.29 4.89 -2.72
CA TRP A 53 -12.39 5.98 -3.11
C TRP A 53 -13.01 7.34 -2.80
N GLY A 54 -14.26 7.60 -3.19
CA GLY A 54 -14.97 8.86 -2.98
C GLY A 54 -15.09 9.29 -1.51
N GLU A 55 -15.14 8.33 -0.57
CA GLU A 55 -15.17 8.58 0.87
C GLU A 55 -13.76 8.84 1.48
N SER A 56 -12.71 8.51 0.72
CA SER A 56 -11.33 8.55 1.22
C SER A 56 -10.76 9.97 1.37
N LYS A 57 -9.60 10.07 2.04
CA LYS A 57 -8.81 11.32 2.03
C LYS A 57 -8.08 11.52 0.71
N HIS A 58 -7.77 10.46 -0.03
CA HIS A 58 -7.13 10.53 -1.34
C HIS A 58 -8.04 11.22 -2.37
N TYR A 59 -9.33 10.90 -2.39
CA TYR A 59 -10.31 11.62 -3.21
C TYR A 59 -10.31 13.13 -2.94
N ARG A 60 -10.38 13.52 -1.66
CA ARG A 60 -10.33 14.93 -1.23
C ARG A 60 -9.01 15.64 -1.55
N ALA A 61 -7.94 14.87 -1.76
CA ALA A 61 -6.61 15.36 -2.12
C ALA A 61 -6.31 15.25 -3.62
N ASN A 62 -7.32 14.95 -4.46
CA ASN A 62 -7.20 14.71 -5.89
C ASN A 62 -6.22 13.58 -6.27
N VAL A 63 -5.98 12.62 -5.39
CA VAL A 63 -5.28 11.38 -5.71
C VAL A 63 -6.32 10.37 -6.20
N GLY A 64 -6.37 10.20 -7.52
CA GLY A 64 -7.32 9.35 -8.22
C GLY A 64 -6.82 7.93 -8.45
N CYS A 65 -7.50 7.22 -9.35
CA CYS A 65 -7.16 5.86 -9.73
C CYS A 65 -5.78 5.78 -10.37
N PHE A 66 -5.51 6.65 -11.33
CA PHE A 66 -4.31 6.61 -12.15
C PHE A 66 -3.04 7.01 -11.38
N GLU A 67 -3.14 7.94 -10.43
CA GLU A 67 -2.01 8.35 -9.59
C GLU A 67 -1.39 7.19 -8.78
N CYS A 68 -2.20 6.17 -8.47
CA CYS A 68 -1.74 4.95 -7.80
C CYS A 68 -1.44 3.83 -8.79
N HIS A 69 -2.34 3.59 -9.75
CA HIS A 69 -2.30 2.40 -10.61
C HIS A 69 -1.47 2.56 -11.88
N ALA A 70 -1.01 3.77 -12.24
CA ALA A 70 -0.13 3.95 -13.38
C ALA A 70 1.15 3.10 -13.22
N ALA A 71 1.48 2.36 -14.27
CA ALA A 71 2.64 1.48 -14.31
C ALA A 71 3.55 1.84 -15.49
N ASN A 72 4.84 1.51 -15.37
CA ASN A 72 5.80 1.69 -16.45
C ASN A 72 5.88 0.45 -17.34
N ALA A 73 6.29 0.68 -18.59
CA ALA A 73 6.59 -0.42 -19.50
C ALA A 73 7.70 -1.32 -18.93
N GLY A 74 7.43 -2.63 -18.89
CA GLY A 74 8.37 -3.62 -18.37
C GLY A 74 8.18 -3.99 -16.89
N GLU A 75 7.29 -3.31 -16.17
CA GLU A 75 6.86 -3.80 -14.85
C GLU A 75 6.14 -5.16 -15.01
N PRO A 76 6.40 -6.17 -14.16
CA PRO A 76 5.93 -7.53 -14.38
C PRO A 76 4.41 -7.65 -14.47
N ASP A 77 3.68 -6.87 -13.67
CA ASP A 77 2.23 -6.85 -13.54
C ASP A 77 1.55 -5.73 -14.33
N ALA A 78 2.31 -4.97 -15.12
CA ALA A 78 1.75 -3.95 -15.99
C ALA A 78 0.97 -4.58 -17.15
N TYR A 79 -0.19 -4.02 -17.45
CA TYR A 79 -1.01 -4.41 -18.59
C TYR A 79 -1.81 -3.22 -19.14
N GLU A 80 -2.18 -3.28 -20.43
CA GLU A 80 -2.99 -2.24 -21.05
C GLU A 80 -4.45 -2.35 -20.61
N HIS A 81 -5.02 -1.22 -20.20
CA HIS A 81 -6.41 -1.08 -19.84
C HIS A 81 -6.99 0.20 -20.46
N TYR A 82 -7.73 0.03 -21.57
CA TYR A 82 -8.39 1.12 -22.29
C TYR A 82 -7.46 2.29 -22.66
N GLY A 83 -6.30 1.97 -23.24
CA GLY A 83 -5.33 2.98 -23.70
C GLY A 83 -4.40 3.52 -22.59
N GLN A 84 -4.51 3.02 -21.37
CA GLN A 84 -3.61 3.32 -20.25
C GLN A 84 -2.80 2.09 -19.87
N LEU A 85 -1.54 2.26 -19.48
CA LEU A 85 -0.73 1.19 -18.91
C LEU A 85 -0.84 1.23 -17.39
N ILE A 86 -1.38 0.17 -16.79
CA ILE A 86 -1.65 0.12 -15.35
C ILE A 86 -1.19 -1.19 -14.71
N ALA A 87 -1.02 -1.16 -13.40
CA ALA A 87 -0.86 -2.32 -12.54
C ALA A 87 -2.03 -2.36 -11.53
N ASN A 88 -2.63 -3.55 -11.34
CA ASN A 88 -3.67 -3.71 -10.32
C ASN A 88 -3.08 -3.70 -8.90
N LEU A 89 -1.82 -4.10 -8.77
CA LEU A 89 -1.15 -4.25 -7.49
C LEU A 89 -0.42 -2.97 -7.11
N VAL A 90 -1.06 -2.12 -6.32
CA VAL A 90 -0.40 -0.96 -5.71
C VAL A 90 0.46 -1.44 -4.53
N THR A 91 1.76 -1.15 -4.56
CA THR A 91 2.75 -1.65 -3.60
C THR A 91 3.21 -0.55 -2.63
N PRO A 92 3.94 -0.88 -1.55
CA PRO A 92 4.58 0.14 -0.71
C PRO A 92 5.50 1.10 -1.48
N LYS A 93 6.06 0.68 -2.63
CA LYS A 93 6.92 1.50 -3.48
C LYS A 93 6.11 2.58 -4.19
N ASP A 94 4.92 2.27 -4.68
CA ASP A 94 3.99 3.27 -5.23
C ASP A 94 3.58 4.29 -4.17
N CYS A 95 3.24 3.81 -2.97
CA CYS A 95 2.92 4.66 -1.83
C CYS A 95 4.09 5.61 -1.49
N SER A 96 5.33 5.14 -1.62
CA SER A 96 6.54 5.89 -1.25
C SER A 96 6.76 7.15 -2.09
N ARG A 97 6.14 7.25 -3.28
CA ARG A 97 6.18 8.45 -4.13
C ARG A 97 5.69 9.69 -3.39
N CYS A 98 4.71 9.54 -2.50
CA CYS A 98 4.15 10.60 -1.67
C CYS A 98 4.36 10.38 -0.16
N HIS A 99 4.47 9.12 0.28
CA HIS A 99 4.58 8.73 1.69
C HIS A 99 5.93 8.06 2.01
N SER A 100 7.02 8.66 1.54
CA SER A 100 8.38 8.12 1.68
C SER A 100 8.74 7.74 3.12
N LYS A 101 8.45 8.62 4.09
CA LYS A 101 8.71 8.36 5.52
C LYS A 101 7.97 7.13 6.03
N ALA A 102 6.68 7.01 5.77
CA ALA A 102 5.88 5.88 6.24
C ALA A 102 6.33 4.57 5.56
N ALA A 103 6.66 4.63 4.27
CA ALA A 103 7.21 3.49 3.53
C ALA A 103 8.55 3.02 4.13
N GLU A 104 9.45 3.95 4.46
CA GLU A 104 10.73 3.65 5.10
C GLU A 104 10.55 3.05 6.51
N GLU A 105 9.72 3.66 7.35
CA GLU A 105 9.39 3.15 8.69
C GLU A 105 8.80 1.74 8.62
N PHE A 106 7.87 1.51 7.69
CA PHE A 106 7.28 0.20 7.49
C PHE A 106 8.30 -0.82 6.97
N ALA A 107 9.09 -0.48 5.96
CA ALA A 107 10.13 -1.35 5.41
C ALA A 107 11.12 -1.80 6.48
N ASN A 108 11.46 -0.92 7.42
CA ASN A 108 12.37 -1.21 8.53
C ASN A 108 11.73 -2.04 9.66
N SER A 109 10.40 -2.17 9.70
CA SER A 109 9.68 -2.91 10.74
C SER A 109 9.86 -4.44 10.66
N ARG A 110 9.35 -5.16 11.66
CA ARG A 110 9.19 -6.64 11.61
C ARG A 110 7.97 -7.05 10.79
N HIS A 111 6.97 -6.17 10.66
CA HIS A 111 5.74 -6.44 9.92
C HIS A 111 6.02 -6.62 8.42
N SER A 112 6.84 -5.77 7.81
CA SER A 112 7.27 -5.92 6.42
C SER A 112 8.02 -7.23 6.15
N LYS A 113 8.54 -7.88 7.20
CA LYS A 113 9.33 -9.12 7.14
C LYS A 113 8.49 -10.35 7.46
N ALA A 114 7.18 -10.20 7.74
CA ALA A 114 6.33 -11.31 8.17
C ALA A 114 6.22 -12.44 7.13
N GLY A 115 6.29 -12.12 5.84
CA GLY A 115 6.28 -13.10 4.75
C GLY A 115 7.58 -13.89 4.62
N ARG A 116 8.66 -13.56 5.36
CA ARG A 116 9.90 -14.36 5.37
C ARG A 116 9.74 -15.71 6.08
N ILE A 117 8.61 -15.93 6.75
CA ILE A 117 8.24 -17.25 7.27
C ILE A 117 7.98 -18.23 6.12
N LEU A 118 7.55 -17.76 4.95
CA LEU A 118 7.26 -18.61 3.80
C LEU A 118 8.50 -19.40 3.39
N GLY A 119 8.36 -20.72 3.28
CA GLY A 119 9.47 -21.63 2.96
C GLY A 119 10.51 -21.81 4.07
N SER A 120 10.33 -21.21 5.26
CA SER A 120 11.21 -21.44 6.41
C SER A 120 10.81 -22.70 7.19
N LEU A 121 11.72 -23.20 8.04
CA LEU A 121 11.41 -24.30 8.96
C LEU A 121 10.26 -23.97 9.92
N ASP A 122 10.05 -22.69 10.23
CA ASP A 122 8.96 -22.25 11.11
C ASP A 122 7.57 -22.42 10.44
N ASN A 123 7.51 -22.55 9.12
CA ASN A 123 6.28 -22.77 8.37
C ASN A 123 5.97 -24.27 8.13
N THR A 124 6.73 -25.18 8.74
CA THR A 124 6.54 -26.63 8.60
C THR A 124 5.13 -27.05 8.99
N LEU A 125 4.55 -26.43 10.03
CA LEU A 125 3.17 -26.72 10.43
C LEU A 125 2.19 -26.46 9.28
N ALA A 126 2.25 -25.28 8.66
CA ALA A 126 1.30 -24.88 7.63
C ALA A 126 1.49 -25.59 6.28
N GLU A 127 2.75 -25.83 5.88
CA GLU A 127 3.06 -26.33 4.53
C GLU A 127 3.27 -27.85 4.48
N VAL A 128 3.64 -28.49 5.59
CA VAL A 128 3.99 -29.92 5.62
C VAL A 128 3.02 -30.72 6.49
N VAL A 129 2.75 -30.29 7.72
CA VAL A 129 1.91 -31.05 8.67
C VAL A 129 0.42 -30.89 8.34
N GLU A 130 -0.03 -29.64 8.22
CA GLU A 130 -1.39 -29.28 7.83
C GLU A 130 -1.52 -29.07 6.31
N GLY A 131 -0.39 -29.07 5.59
CA GLY A 131 -0.33 -28.71 4.20
C GLY A 131 -0.82 -29.80 3.24
N ASN A 132 -1.77 -29.44 2.37
CA ASN A 132 -2.18 -30.28 1.25
C ASN A 132 -1.74 -29.66 -0.08
N HIS A 133 -0.73 -30.21 -0.78
CA HIS A 133 -0.24 -29.62 -2.05
C HIS A 133 -1.15 -29.94 -3.25
N GLY A 134 -2.47 -30.00 -3.02
CA GLY A 134 -3.48 -30.31 -4.01
C GLY A 134 -4.01 -29.09 -4.75
N MET A 135 -3.84 -27.88 -4.21
CA MET A 135 -4.28 -26.65 -4.89
C MET A 135 -3.25 -26.26 -5.95
N LYS A 136 -3.60 -26.45 -7.22
CA LYS A 136 -2.75 -26.14 -8.36
C LYS A 136 -3.32 -24.99 -9.17
N THR A 137 -2.45 -24.08 -9.56
CA THR A 137 -2.76 -22.96 -10.46
C THR A 137 -1.67 -22.85 -11.53
N ALA A 138 -1.81 -21.89 -12.45
CA ALA A 138 -0.78 -21.65 -13.46
C ALA A 138 0.57 -21.24 -12.84
N GLY A 139 0.55 -20.49 -11.73
CA GLY A 139 1.72 -20.07 -10.97
C GLY A 139 2.20 -21.09 -9.93
N THR A 140 1.38 -22.09 -9.58
CA THR A 140 1.73 -23.17 -8.63
C THR A 140 1.43 -24.57 -9.20
N PRO A 141 2.09 -24.99 -10.31
CA PRO A 141 1.80 -26.27 -10.96
C PRO A 141 2.11 -27.49 -10.09
N ASP A 142 3.11 -27.36 -9.20
CA ASP A 142 3.50 -28.40 -8.24
C ASP A 142 2.54 -28.48 -7.04
N GLY A 143 1.68 -27.49 -6.88
CA GLY A 143 0.68 -27.40 -5.82
C GLY A 143 1.12 -26.58 -4.61
N VAL A 144 0.14 -26.06 -3.88
CA VAL A 144 0.31 -25.36 -2.59
C VAL A 144 -0.80 -25.80 -1.62
N SER A 145 -0.58 -25.55 -0.33
CA SER A 145 -1.58 -25.78 0.72
C SER A 145 -2.74 -24.79 0.62
N ALA A 146 -3.96 -25.29 0.35
CA ALA A 146 -5.17 -24.45 0.35
C ALA A 146 -5.44 -23.85 1.74
N ALA A 147 -5.07 -24.61 2.79
CA ALA A 147 -5.14 -24.14 4.18
C ALA A 147 -4.17 -22.99 4.44
N ALA A 148 -2.95 -23.05 3.89
CA ALA A 148 -2.00 -21.95 3.99
C ALA A 148 -2.50 -20.71 3.22
N VAL A 149 -2.99 -20.89 1.99
CA VAL A 149 -3.54 -19.80 1.15
C VAL A 149 -4.65 -19.04 1.86
N SER A 150 -5.59 -19.74 2.47
CA SER A 150 -6.76 -19.12 3.13
C SER A 150 -6.53 -18.80 4.62
N GLY A 151 -5.44 -19.27 5.21
CA GLY A 151 -5.11 -19.13 6.64
C GLY A 151 -3.87 -18.28 6.85
N CYS A 152 -2.73 -18.95 7.02
CA CYS A 152 -1.46 -18.34 7.42
C CYS A 152 -1.06 -17.15 6.52
N TRP A 153 -1.22 -17.32 5.22
CA TRP A 153 -0.82 -16.35 4.21
C TRP A 153 -1.64 -15.06 4.25
N GLN A 154 -2.90 -15.12 4.67
CA GLN A 154 -3.77 -13.94 4.76
C GLN A 154 -3.32 -12.95 5.84
N CYS A 155 -2.53 -13.40 6.81
CA CYS A 155 -1.94 -12.56 7.86
C CYS A 155 -0.47 -12.26 7.60
N HIS A 156 0.33 -13.27 7.24
CA HIS A 156 1.78 -13.11 7.09
C HIS A 156 2.20 -12.51 5.74
N GLY A 157 1.44 -12.82 4.68
CA GLY A 157 1.76 -12.47 3.31
C GLY A 157 1.97 -13.70 2.43
N THR A 158 1.91 -13.50 1.12
CA THR A 158 2.32 -14.43 0.07
C THR A 158 3.43 -13.85 -0.78
N GLU A 159 4.15 -14.69 -1.51
CA GLU A 159 4.83 -14.25 -2.74
C GLU A 159 3.80 -14.12 -3.85
N VAL A 160 3.52 -12.89 -4.27
CA VAL A 160 2.55 -12.63 -5.35
C VAL A 160 3.14 -13.10 -6.67
N LYS A 161 2.46 -14.05 -7.32
CA LYS A 161 2.85 -14.56 -8.63
C LYS A 161 2.07 -13.85 -9.72
N VAL A 162 2.82 -13.25 -10.64
CA VAL A 162 2.27 -12.61 -11.83
C VAL A 162 2.30 -13.59 -13.00
N LEU A 163 1.13 -13.80 -13.59
CA LEU A 163 0.87 -14.61 -14.76
C LEU A 163 0.93 -13.75 -16.04
N PRO A 164 1.00 -14.36 -17.24
CA PRO A 164 1.02 -13.63 -18.50
C PRO A 164 -0.09 -12.60 -18.63
N GLY A 165 0.27 -11.40 -19.11
CA GLY A 165 -0.65 -10.28 -19.30
C GLY A 165 -1.04 -9.56 -18.02
N GLY A 166 -0.17 -9.55 -16.99
CA GLY A 166 -0.38 -8.83 -15.74
C GLY A 166 -1.44 -9.42 -14.81
N LYS A 167 -1.90 -10.66 -15.09
CA LYS A 167 -2.87 -11.35 -14.25
C LYS A 167 -2.19 -11.85 -12.98
N LEU A 168 -2.87 -11.80 -11.85
CA LEU A 168 -2.33 -12.31 -10.58
C LEU A 168 -2.82 -13.73 -10.32
N ASP A 169 -1.93 -14.60 -9.86
CA ASP A 169 -2.26 -16.00 -9.63
C ASP A 169 -3.22 -16.18 -8.44
N PRO A 170 -4.33 -16.92 -8.60
CA PRO A 170 -5.36 -17.03 -7.57
C PRO A 170 -4.91 -17.79 -6.31
N ALA A 171 -3.80 -18.51 -6.35
CA ALA A 171 -3.21 -19.10 -5.15
C ALA A 171 -2.48 -18.05 -4.29
N THR A 172 -2.11 -16.91 -4.87
CA THR A 172 -1.27 -15.90 -4.22
C THR A 172 -1.95 -14.53 -4.10
N TRP A 173 -3.06 -14.33 -4.80
CA TRP A 173 -3.85 -13.11 -4.83
C TRP A 173 -5.37 -13.42 -4.91
N PRO A 174 -6.26 -12.70 -4.18
CA PRO A 174 -6.00 -11.57 -3.29
C PRO A 174 -5.25 -11.94 -2.01
N ASN A 175 -4.36 -11.06 -1.57
CA ASN A 175 -3.64 -11.22 -0.32
C ASN A 175 -3.50 -9.89 0.43
N SER A 176 -3.93 -9.91 1.69
CA SER A 176 -3.87 -8.77 2.63
C SER A 176 -2.84 -8.97 3.74
N GLY A 177 -1.94 -9.95 3.61
CA GLY A 177 -0.94 -10.25 4.62
C GLY A 177 0.11 -9.15 4.74
N ILE A 178 0.52 -8.86 5.97
CA ILE A 178 1.28 -7.64 6.27
C ILE A 178 2.70 -7.66 5.67
N GLY A 179 3.28 -8.84 5.47
CA GLY A 179 4.59 -9.02 4.85
C GLY A 179 4.51 -9.59 3.44
N ARG A 180 3.45 -9.29 2.68
CA ARG A 180 3.30 -9.72 1.28
C ARG A 180 4.53 -9.32 0.46
N LEU A 181 5.08 -10.26 -0.29
CA LEU A 181 6.19 -10.06 -1.21
C LEU A 181 5.61 -9.67 -2.57
N ASN A 182 5.77 -8.40 -2.91
CA ASN A 182 5.34 -7.83 -4.19
C ASN A 182 6.42 -8.08 -5.28
N PRO A 183 6.07 -7.94 -6.56
CA PRO A 183 7.01 -8.18 -7.67
C PRO A 183 8.12 -7.12 -7.83
N ASP A 184 8.13 -6.03 -7.04
CA ASP A 184 8.93 -4.82 -7.25
C ASP A 184 9.93 -4.42 -6.14
#